data_AF-A0A523B1H0-F1
#
_entry.id   AF-A0A523B1H0-F1
#
_cell.length_a   1.000
_cell.length_b   1.000
_cell.length_c   1.000
_cell.angle_alpha   90.00
_cell.angle_beta   90.00
_cell.angle_gamma   90.00
#
_symmetry.space_group_name_H-M   'P 1'
#
loop_
_entity.id
_entity.type
_entity.pdbx_description
1 polymer ?
#
loop_
_entity_poly.entity_id
_entity_poly.type
_entity_poly.pdbx_seq_one_letter_code
_entity_poly.pdbx_strand_id
1 'polypeptide(L)'
;VDRKTKEFQIEVGSPPVSVLIKKELGIEKGAKTAGKEVVGNLTLSQVIKIAREKGGDLKKKVKEVLGTCKSMGVTVEGKDPREVQREIDEGKYEEELK
;
A
#
# COMPACT_ATOMS: atom_id res chain seq x y z
N VAL A 1 8.45 27.97 11.64
CA VAL A 1 7.19 28.41 10.98
C VAL A 1 7.34 29.90 10.77
N ASP A 2 7.82 30.27 9.60
CA ASP A 2 8.21 31.65 9.29
C ASP A 2 7.12 32.30 8.47
N ARG A 3 6.58 33.42 9.00
CA ARG A 3 5.30 34.01 8.63
C ARG A 3 5.36 35.02 7.46
N LYS A 4 6.37 34.98 6.57
CA LYS A 4 6.56 36.05 5.56
C LYS A 4 6.68 35.64 4.10
N THR A 5 7.05 34.42 3.77
CA THR A 5 7.02 33.94 2.39
C THR A 5 6.21 32.65 2.35
N LYS A 6 5.09 32.64 1.61
CA LYS A 6 4.22 31.47 1.41
C LYS A 6 4.90 30.40 0.53
N GLU A 7 6.18 30.17 0.74
CA GLU A 7 6.97 29.20 -0.02
C GLU A 7 6.86 27.86 0.70
N PHE A 8 5.96 27.04 0.18
CA PHE A 8 5.86 25.63 0.55
C PHE A 8 6.97 24.89 -0.19
N GLN A 9 7.98 24.43 0.54
CA GLN A 9 8.92 23.44 0.03
C GLN A 9 8.17 22.12 -0.10
N ILE A 10 7.58 21.88 -1.27
CA ILE A 10 7.06 20.57 -1.61
C ILE A 10 8.29 19.74 -1.99
N GLU A 11 8.88 19.05 -1.02
CA GLU A 11 9.80 17.97 -1.32
C GLU A 11 9.04 16.95 -2.17
N VAL A 12 9.42 16.84 -3.44
CA VAL A 12 8.97 15.76 -4.31
C VAL A 12 9.78 14.51 -3.91
N GLY A 13 9.45 13.96 -2.74
CA GLY A 13 9.93 12.65 -2.34
C GLY A 13 9.32 11.56 -3.22
N SER A 14 9.89 10.36 -3.18
CA SER A 14 9.33 9.19 -3.87
C SER A 14 7.83 9.05 -3.57
N PRO A 15 7.01 8.72 -4.58
CA PRO A 15 5.56 8.70 -4.43
C PRO A 15 5.17 7.80 -3.25
N PRO A 16 4.27 8.26 -2.36
CA PRO A 16 3.84 7.45 -1.23
C PRO A 16 3.08 6.23 -1.75
N VAL A 17 3.17 5.13 -1.00
CA VAL A 17 2.53 3.85 -1.33
C VAL A 17 1.02 4.01 -1.58
N SER A 18 0.37 4.88 -0.81
CA SER A 18 -1.05 5.19 -0.98
C SER A 18 -1.39 5.75 -2.36
N VAL A 19 -0.50 6.53 -2.97
CA VAL A 19 -0.70 7.07 -4.32
C VAL A 19 -0.48 5.99 -5.38
N LEU A 20 0.51 5.12 -5.19
CA LEU A 20 0.75 3.97 -6.09
C LEU A 20 -0.43 3.00 -6.08
N ILE A 21 -0.96 2.67 -4.90
CA ILE A 21 -2.16 1.84 -4.73
C ILE A 21 -3.36 2.47 -5.44
N LYS A 22 -3.59 3.77 -5.22
CA LYS A 22 -4.67 4.51 -5.88
C LYS A 22 -4.55 4.48 -7.40
N LYS A 23 -3.33 4.61 -7.92
CA LYS A 23 -3.05 4.59 -9.35
C LYS A 23 -3.33 3.22 -9.97
N GLU A 24 -2.94 2.14 -9.30
CA GLU A 24 -3.24 0.76 -9.71
C GLU A 24 -4.74 0.44 -9.68
N LEU A 25 -5.43 0.93 -8.65
CA LEU A 25 -6.87 0.71 -8.51
C LEU A 25 -7.73 1.71 -9.30
N GLY A 26 -7.13 2.77 -9.84
CA GLY A 26 -7.86 3.87 -10.49
C GLY A 26 -8.81 4.64 -9.56
N ILE A 27 -8.58 4.62 -8.24
CA ILE A 27 -9.45 5.26 -7.25
C ILE A 27 -8.85 6.56 -6.71
N GLU A 28 -9.66 7.61 -6.60
CA GLU A 28 -9.20 8.89 -6.03
C GLU A 28 -9.26 8.92 -4.49
N LYS A 29 -10.19 8.16 -3.90
CA LYS A 29 -10.47 8.13 -2.45
C LYS A 29 -10.36 6.72 -1.88
N GLY A 30 -9.80 6.63 -0.68
CA GLY A 30 -9.83 5.40 0.13
C GLY A 30 -11.19 5.21 0.80
N ALA A 31 -11.39 4.08 1.47
CA ALA A 31 -12.61 3.80 2.23
C ALA A 31 -12.82 4.86 3.30
N LYS A 32 -14.04 5.41 3.37
CA LYS A 32 -14.44 6.31 4.46
C LYS A 32 -14.54 5.57 5.79
N THR A 33 -14.87 4.27 5.76
CA THR A 33 -14.88 3.40 6.92
C THR A 33 -14.23 2.07 6.58
N ALA A 34 -12.97 1.92 6.98
CA ALA A 34 -12.22 0.67 6.83
C ALA A 34 -12.98 -0.48 7.51
N GLY A 35 -13.28 -1.55 6.77
CA GLY A 35 -13.99 -2.73 7.24
C GLY A 35 -15.50 -2.74 7.00
N LYS A 36 -16.13 -1.61 6.64
CA LYS A 36 -17.51 -1.58 6.14
C LYS A 36 -17.58 -1.43 4.63
N GLU A 37 -16.67 -0.63 4.07
CA GLU A 37 -16.59 -0.39 2.63
C GLU A 37 -15.23 -0.86 2.12
N VAL A 38 -15.25 -1.78 1.16
CA VAL A 38 -14.07 -2.16 0.40
C VAL A 38 -14.04 -1.31 -0.86
N VAL A 39 -13.03 -0.44 -0.98
CA VAL A 39 -12.91 0.49 -2.12
C VAL A 39 -12.10 -0.06 -3.28
N GLY A 40 -11.47 -1.22 -3.09
CA GLY A 40 -10.75 -1.90 -4.14
C GLY A 40 -10.13 -3.19 -3.65
N ASN A 41 -9.66 -3.98 -4.61
CA ASN A 41 -8.97 -5.23 -4.37
C ASN A 41 -7.69 -5.24 -5.18
N LEU A 42 -6.56 -5.47 -4.52
CA LEU A 42 -5.27 -5.68 -5.17
C LEU A 42 -4.97 -7.18 -5.25
N THR A 43 -4.21 -7.60 -6.26
CA THR A 43 -3.61 -8.94 -6.26
C THR A 43 -2.22 -8.90 -5.63
N LEU A 44 -1.74 -10.07 -5.19
CA LEU A 44 -0.40 -10.20 -4.61
C LEU A 44 0.70 -9.74 -5.58
N SER A 45 0.54 -10.03 -6.87
CA SER A 45 1.43 -9.56 -7.93
C SER A 45 1.48 -8.02 -8.02
N GLN A 46 0.35 -7.33 -7.89
CA GLN A 46 0.30 -5.87 -7.87
C GLN A 46 0.98 -5.30 -6.63
N VAL A 47 0.76 -5.91 -5.47
CA VAL A 47 1.42 -5.53 -4.21
C VAL A 47 2.94 -5.69 -4.33
N ILE A 48 3.41 -6.80 -4.92
CA ILE A 48 4.83 -7.04 -5.18
C ILE A 48 5.39 -6.00 -6.16
N LYS A 49 4.65 -5.69 -7.23
CA LYS A 49 5.05 -4.66 -8.21
C LYS A 49 5.22 -3.30 -7.55
N ILE A 50 4.26 -2.86 -6.73
CA ILE A 50 4.33 -1.60 -5.96
C ILE A 50 5.52 -1.63 -4.98
N ALA A 51 5.75 -2.77 -4.31
CA ALA A 51 6.87 -2.95 -3.40
C ALA A 51 8.23 -2.87 -4.12
N ARG A 52 8.35 -3.45 -5.33
CA ARG A 52 9.54 -3.34 -6.20
C ARG A 52 9.76 -1.92 -6.68
N GLU A 53 8.69 -1.22 -7.07
CA GLU A 53 8.75 0.16 -7.56
C GLU A 53 9.24 1.13 -6.48
N LYS A 54 8.92 0.87 -5.20
CA LYS A 54 9.41 1.66 -4.05
C LYS A 54 10.89 1.37 -3.70
N GLY A 55 11.45 0.28 -4.21
CA GLY A 55 12.84 -0.13 -3.98
C GLY A 55 13.15 -0.60 -2.54
N GLY A 56 14.19 -1.43 -2.42
CA GLY A 56 14.66 -1.99 -1.15
C GLY A 56 14.12 -3.38 -0.83
N ASP A 57 13.98 -3.70 0.45
CA ASP A 57 13.58 -5.01 0.93
C ASP A 57 12.11 -5.33 0.61
N LEU A 58 11.91 -6.23 -0.36
CA LEU A 58 10.60 -6.66 -0.86
C LEU A 58 9.65 -7.09 0.26
N LYS A 59 10.11 -7.92 1.20
CA LYS A 59 9.30 -8.46 2.29
C LYS A 59 8.82 -7.35 3.22
N LYS A 60 9.69 -6.41 3.58
CA LYS A 60 9.30 -5.21 4.37
C LYS A 60 8.33 -4.31 3.62
N LYS A 61 8.60 -4.05 2.33
CA LYS A 61 7.78 -3.16 1.51
C LYS A 61 6.39 -3.72 1.28
N VAL A 62 6.26 -5.02 1.03
CA VAL A 62 4.95 -5.68 0.93
C VAL A 62 4.17 -5.59 2.24
N LYS A 63 4.81 -5.78 3.39
CA LYS A 63 4.16 -5.56 4.69
C LYS A 63 3.70 -4.10 4.88
N GLU A 64 4.49 -3.11 4.44
CA GLU A 64 4.09 -1.70 4.45
C GLU A 64 2.87 -1.43 3.53
N VAL A 65 2.86 -2.03 2.33
CA VAL A 65 1.77 -1.90 1.36
C VAL A 65 0.48 -2.50 1.93
N LEU A 66 0.54 -3.71 2.49
CA LEU A 66 -0.59 -4.37 3.14
C LEU A 66 -1.17 -3.57 4.31
N GLY A 67 -0.30 -2.97 5.14
CA GLY A 67 -0.74 -2.07 6.20
C GLY A 67 -1.47 -0.83 5.67
N THR A 68 -1.01 -0.30 4.53
CA THR A 68 -1.65 0.83 3.86
C THR A 68 -3.00 0.42 3.26
N CYS A 69 -3.09 -0.75 2.62
CA CYS A 69 -4.32 -1.32 2.09
C CYS A 69 -5.38 -1.46 3.18
N LYS A 70 -5.01 -1.99 4.36
CA LYS A 70 -5.90 -2.10 5.51
C LYS A 70 -6.51 -0.76 5.92
N SER A 71 -5.69 0.26 6.09
CA SER A 71 -6.16 1.61 6.48
C SER A 71 -6.99 2.28 5.38
N MET A 72 -6.76 1.91 4.12
CA MET A 72 -7.52 2.39 2.98
C MET A 72 -8.79 1.57 2.70
N GLY A 73 -9.03 0.44 3.38
CA GLY A 73 -10.14 -0.46 3.08
C GLY A 73 -9.99 -1.17 1.73
N VAL A 74 -8.77 -1.60 1.41
CA VAL A 74 -8.44 -2.37 0.20
C VAL A 74 -8.15 -3.81 0.61
N THR A 75 -8.77 -4.77 -0.05
CA THR A 75 -8.51 -6.20 0.14
C THR A 75 -7.36 -6.66 -0.74
N VAL A 76 -6.72 -7.78 -0.37
CA VAL A 76 -5.66 -8.39 -1.19
C VAL A 76 -6.03 -9.83 -1.49
N GLU A 77 -6.06 -10.19 -2.78
CA GLU A 77 -6.55 -11.49 -3.27
C GLU A 77 -7.95 -11.86 -2.73
N GLY A 78 -8.81 -10.86 -2.54
CA GLY A 78 -10.15 -11.07 -1.95
C GLY A 78 -10.13 -11.45 -0.47
N LYS A 79 -8.96 -11.47 0.18
CA LYS A 79 -8.79 -11.72 1.61
C LYS A 79 -8.55 -10.41 2.36
N ASP A 80 -8.76 -10.46 3.67
CA ASP A 80 -8.40 -9.33 4.53
C ASP A 80 -6.86 -9.19 4.57
N PRO A 81 -6.31 -7.97 4.45
CA PRO A 81 -4.86 -7.75 4.48
C PRO A 81 -4.19 -8.26 5.76
N ARG A 82 -4.92 -8.44 6.88
CA ARG A 82 -4.39 -9.07 8.09
C ARG A 82 -4.08 -10.56 7.88
N GLU A 83 -4.93 -11.26 7.15
CA GLU A 83 -4.73 -12.69 6.87
C GLU A 83 -3.53 -12.85 5.94
N VAL A 84 -3.48 -12.07 4.86
CA VAL A 84 -2.35 -12.08 3.92
C VAL A 84 -1.04 -11.73 4.64
N GLN A 85 -1.05 -10.74 5.54
CA GLN A 85 0.13 -10.40 6.34
C GLN A 85 0.59 -11.55 7.23
N ARG A 86 -0.34 -12.32 7.80
CA ARG A 86 -0.04 -13.51 8.60
C ARG A 86 0.53 -14.64 7.75
N GLU A 87 -0.07 -14.90 6.59
CA GLU A 87 0.42 -15.89 5.63
C GLU A 87 1.84 -15.57 5.13
N ILE A 88 2.16 -14.28 4.95
CA ILE A 88 3.53 -13.82 4.61
C ILE A 88 4.50 -14.04 5.79
N ASP A 89 4.04 -13.88 7.02
CA ASP A 89 4.84 -14.14 8.22
C ASP A 89 5.11 -15.64 8.41
N GLU A 90 4.11 -16.47 8.10
CA GLU A 90 4.20 -17.93 8.03
C GLU A 90 5.04 -18.43 6.85
N GLY A 91 5.50 -17.53 5.96
CA GLY A 91 6.39 -17.87 4.84
C GLY A 91 5.69 -18.45 3.61
N LYS A 92 4.35 -18.48 3.55
CA LYS A 92 3.61 -19.03 2.40
C LYS A 92 3.91 -18.34 1.06
N TYR A 93 4.24 -17.06 1.10
CA TYR A 93 4.55 -16.27 -0.10
C TYR A 93 6.04 -15.89 -0.19
N GLU A 94 6.90 -16.55 0.59
CA GLU A 94 8.33 -16.23 0.63
C GLU A 94 9.04 -16.56 -0.69
N GLU A 95 8.55 -17.55 -1.45
CA GLU A 95 9.05 -17.87 -2.79
C GLU A 95 8.72 -16.79 -3.83
N GLU A 96 7.58 -16.12 -3.70
CA GLU A 96 7.18 -14.99 -4.56
C GLU A 96 7.86 -13.66 -4.18
N LEU A 97 8.31 -13.57 -2.92
CA LEU A 97 8.99 -12.40 -2.34
C LEU A 97 10.52 -12.49 -2.38
N LYS A 98 11.05 -13.54 -3.02
CA LYS A 98 12.49 -13.80 -3.17
C LYS A 98 13.16 -12.88 -4.20
#